data_AF-A0A518BNI8-F1
#
_entry.id   AF-A0A518BNI8-F1
#
_cell.length_a   1.000
_cell.length_b   1.000
_cell.length_c   1.000
_cell.angle_alpha   90.00
_cell.angle_beta   90.00
_cell.angle_gamma   90.00
#
_symmetry.space_group_name_H-M   'P 1'
#
loop_
_entity.id
_entity.type
_entity.pdbx_description
1 polymer ?
#
loop_
_entity_poly.entity_id
_entity_poly.type
_entity_poly.pdbx_seq_one_letter_code
_entity_poly.pdbx_strand_id
1 'polypeptide(L)'
;MPQPWLSLAVILLATNLFAFALLGWDKRRAIRGGRRIPEARLIGLVYLGALPGLLLGMRTFRHKTVKRSFQWRLALATVIWLGALYGIAALSMGADPRGW
;
A
#
# COMPACT_ATOMS: atom_id res chain seq x y z
N MET A 1 16.97 -6.05 24.66
CA MET A 1 17.09 -6.00 23.18
C MET A 1 15.86 -5.30 22.64
N PRO A 2 15.98 -4.21 21.87
CA PRO A 2 14.82 -3.56 21.27
C PRO A 2 14.11 -4.59 20.40
N GLN A 3 12.82 -4.77 20.65
CA GLN A 3 12.03 -5.79 20.01
C GLN A 3 11.84 -5.44 18.52
N PRO A 4 12.26 -6.28 17.56
CA PRO A 4 12.26 -5.93 16.14
C PRO A 4 10.86 -5.67 15.58
N TRP A 5 9.82 -6.22 16.22
CA TRP A 5 8.43 -6.00 15.84
C TRP A 5 7.95 -4.56 16.08
N LEU A 6 8.48 -3.85 17.09
CA LEU A 6 8.17 -2.44 17.33
C LEU A 6 8.67 -1.56 16.19
N SER A 7 9.91 -1.80 15.73
CA SER A 7 10.52 -1.05 14.63
C SER A 7 9.71 -1.21 13.34
N LEU A 8 9.28 -2.44 13.04
CA LEU A 8 8.42 -2.72 11.88
C LEU A 8 7.05 -2.04 11.99
N ALA A 9 6.43 -2.09 13.17
CA ALA A 9 5.15 -1.44 13.42
C ALA A 9 5.25 0.09 13.23
N VAL A 10 6.32 0.72 13.72
CA VAL A 10 6.57 2.16 13.55
C VAL A 10 6.77 2.51 12.07
N ILE A 11 7.54 1.71 11.32
CA ILE A 11 7.77 1.93 9.89
C ILE A 11 6.45 1.80 9.11
N LEU A 12 5.64 0.78 9.40
CA LEU A 12 4.33 0.59 8.77
C LEU A 12 3.37 1.74 9.09
N LEU A 13 3.35 2.19 10.35
CA LEU A 13 2.49 3.30 10.78
C LEU A 13 2.91 4.60 10.08
N ALA A 14 4.21 4.89 10.05
CA ALA A 14 4.76 6.07 9.39
C ALA A 14 4.48 6.06 7.88
N THR A 15 4.64 4.90 7.22
CA THR A 15 4.36 4.76 5.78
C THR A 15 2.88 4.97 5.47
N ASN A 16 1.97 4.47 6.32
CA ASN A 16 0.53 4.71 6.19
C ASN A 16 0.15 6.18 6.42
N LEU A 17 0.71 6.83 7.44
CA LEU A 17 0.49 8.26 7.67
C LEU A 17 1.02 9.10 6.50
N PHE A 18 2.20 8.75 5.97
CA PHE A 18 2.81 9.44 4.84
C PHE A 18 1.94 9.32 3.58
N ALA A 19 1.42 8.12 3.28
CA ALA A 19 0.49 7.90 2.18
C ALA A 19 -0.81 8.71 2.33
N PHE A 20 -1.36 8.78 3.54
CA PHE A 20 -2.53 9.59 3.86
C PHE A 20 -2.26 11.09 3.67
N ALA A 21 -1.14 11.59 4.21
CA ALA A 21 -0.73 12.99 4.08
C ALA A 21 -0.49 13.39 2.62
N LEU A 22 0.11 12.50 1.82
CA LEU A 22 0.36 12.71 0.41
C LEU A 22 -0.95 12.89 -0.39
N LEU A 23 -1.98 12.11 -0.07
CA LEU A 23 -3.32 12.27 -0.65
C LEU A 23 -3.99 13.58 -0.22
N GLY A 24 -3.84 13.98 1.05
CA GLY A 24 -4.33 15.27 1.53
C GLY A 24 -3.63 16.46 0.85
N TRP A 25 -2.33 16.32 0.62
CA TRP A 25 -1.53 17.31 -0.11
C TRP A 25 -1.92 17.37 -1.59
N ASP A 26 -2.20 16.23 -2.24
CA ASP A 26 -2.71 16.19 -3.62
C ASP A 26 -4.05 16.93 -3.73
N LYS A 27 -4.97 16.77 -2.77
CA LYS A 27 -6.22 17.54 -2.72
C LYS A 27 -5.98 19.04 -2.60
N ARG A 28 -5.07 19.47 -1.71
CA ARG A 28 -4.70 20.89 -1.56
C ARG A 28 -4.10 21.46 -2.83
N ARG A 29 -3.30 20.67 -3.56
CA ARG A 29 -2.75 21.07 -4.86
C ARG A 29 -3.81 21.13 -5.95
N ALA A 30 -4.77 20.21 -5.98
CA ALA A 30 -5.88 20.23 -6.94
C ALA A 30 -6.74 21.50 -6.79
N ILE A 31 -6.99 21.96 -5.56
CA ILE A 31 -7.73 23.19 -5.27
C ILE A 31 -6.95 24.44 -5.71
N ARG A 32 -5.61 24.44 -5.57
CA ARG A 32 -4.74 25.56 -5.99
C ARG A 32 -4.33 25.53 -7.47
N GLY A 33 -4.92 24.66 -8.29
CA GLY A 33 -4.56 24.52 -9.71
C GLY A 33 -3.17 23.91 -9.98
N GLY A 34 -2.55 23.29 -8.97
CA GLY A 34 -1.20 22.73 -9.05
C GLY A 34 -1.12 21.34 -9.72
N ARG A 35 0.11 20.94 -10.08
CA ARG A 35 0.44 19.64 -10.69
C ARG A 35 -0.07 18.46 -9.84
N ARG A 36 -0.97 17.66 -10.41
CA ARG A 36 -1.54 16.44 -9.80
C ARG A 36 -0.46 15.37 -9.63
N ILE A 37 -0.48 14.63 -8.52
CA ILE A 37 0.43 13.50 -8.29
C ILE A 37 0.01 12.33 -9.21
N PRO A 38 0.96 11.75 -9.98
CA PRO A 38 0.69 10.63 -10.86
C PRO A 38 0.34 9.36 -10.06
N GLU A 39 -0.64 8.60 -10.55
CA GLU A 39 -1.16 7.37 -9.92
C GLU A 39 -0.05 6.33 -9.64
N ALA A 40 0.99 6.30 -10.47
CA ALA A 40 2.14 5.40 -10.31
C ALA A 40 2.84 5.56 -8.94
N ARG A 41 2.92 6.79 -8.39
CA ARG A 41 3.55 7.01 -7.07
C ARG A 41 2.70 6.47 -5.93
N LEU A 42 1.37 6.54 -6.05
CA LEU A 42 0.44 5.99 -5.07
C LEU A 42 0.47 4.45 -5.10
N ILE A 43 0.59 3.86 -6.29
CA ILE A 43 0.79 2.42 -6.46
C ILE A 43 2.14 1.99 -5.87
N GLY A 44 3.21 2.78 -6.03
CA GLY A 44 4.51 2.48 -5.39
C GLY A 44 4.41 2.36 -3.87
N LEU A 45 3.62 3.23 -3.21
CA LEU A 45 3.38 3.17 -1.76
C LEU A 45 2.63 1.92 -1.31
N VAL A 46 1.82 1.32 -2.19
CA VAL A 46 1.10 0.07 -1.93
C VAL A 46 2.05 -1.10 -1.82
N TYR A 47 3.09 -1.14 -2.67
CA TYR A 47 4.17 -2.13 -2.57
C TYR A 47 4.93 -2.05 -1.23
N LEU A 48 4.89 -0.89 -0.56
CA LEU A 48 5.49 -0.68 0.76
C LEU A 48 4.54 -1.00 1.94
N GLY A 49 3.33 -1.51 1.67
CA GLY A 49 2.36 -1.83 2.71
C GLY A 49 1.49 -0.66 3.18
N ALA A 50 1.45 0.45 2.44
CA ALA A 50 0.65 1.63 2.79
C ALA A 50 -0.84 1.53 2.40
N LEU A 51 -1.32 0.33 2.04
CA LEU A 51 -2.69 0.06 1.59
C LEU A 51 -3.77 0.69 2.48
N PRO A 52 -3.78 0.49 3.81
CA PRO A 52 -4.84 1.02 4.65
C PRO A 52 -4.81 2.54 4.73
N GLY A 53 -3.65 3.18 4.81
CA GLY A 53 -3.50 4.64 4.83
C GLY A 53 -3.92 5.29 3.51
N LEU A 54 -3.63 4.61 2.38
CA LEU A 54 -4.10 5.03 1.06
C LEU A 54 -5.62 4.91 0.93
N LEU A 55 -6.20 3.79 1.36
CA LEU A 55 -7.65 3.56 1.38
C LEU A 55 -8.39 4.56 2.27
N LEU A 56 -7.85 4.85 3.46
CA LEU A 56 -8.38 5.85 4.36
C LEU A 56 -8.34 7.24 3.70
N GLY A 57 -7.20 7.61 3.12
CA GLY A 57 -7.05 8.90 2.44
C GLY A 57 -8.02 9.05 1.27
N MET A 58 -8.21 8.00 0.46
CA MET A 58 -9.18 8.01 -0.63
C MET A 58 -10.62 8.22 -0.12
N ARG A 59 -11.01 7.54 0.97
CA ARG A 59 -12.34 7.69 1.58
C ARG A 59 -12.54 9.08 2.21
N THR A 60 -11.57 9.56 2.99
CA THR A 60 -11.65 10.84 3.70
C THR A 60 -11.62 12.02 2.75
N PHE A 61 -10.75 12.01 1.74
CA PHE A 61 -10.62 13.13 0.83
C PHE A 61 -11.70 13.15 -0.26
N ARG A 62 -12.44 12.05 -0.46
CA ARG A 62 -13.41 11.81 -1.56
C ARG A 62 -12.88 12.31 -2.90
N HIS A 63 -11.57 12.20 -3.08
CA HIS A 63 -10.85 12.73 -4.22
C HIS A 63 -10.15 11.55 -4.89
N LYS A 64 -10.35 11.40 -6.21
CA LYS A 64 -9.87 10.26 -7.03
C LYS A 64 -10.46 8.88 -6.70
N THR A 65 -11.68 8.80 -6.15
CA THR A 65 -12.44 7.53 -6.07
C THR A 65 -13.09 7.10 -7.39
N VAL A 66 -13.11 7.97 -8.42
CA VAL A 66 -14.00 7.80 -9.58
C VAL A 66 -13.42 6.90 -10.67
N LYS A 67 -12.10 6.78 -10.79
CA LYS A 67 -11.51 5.89 -11.80
C LYS A 67 -11.45 4.46 -11.26
N ARG A 68 -12.45 3.63 -11.63
CA ARG A 68 -12.43 2.17 -11.43
C ARG A 68 -11.10 1.53 -11.86
N SER A 69 -10.41 2.09 -12.85
CA SER A 69 -9.08 1.65 -13.30
C SER A 69 -8.02 1.68 -12.20
N PHE A 70 -8.09 2.64 -11.26
CA PHE A 70 -7.14 2.73 -10.14
C PHE A 70 -7.42 1.64 -9.10
N GLN A 71 -8.69 1.39 -8.78
CA GLN A 71 -9.08 0.33 -7.86
C GLN A 71 -8.72 -1.06 -8.41
N TRP A 72 -8.91 -1.29 -9.72
CA TRP A 72 -8.49 -2.53 -10.36
C TRP A 72 -6.98 -2.72 -10.33
N ARG A 73 -6.19 -1.66 -10.59
CA ARG A 73 -4.73 -1.72 -10.46
C ARG A 73 -4.28 -1.98 -9.02
N LEU A 74 -4.95 -1.38 -8.04
CA LEU A 74 -4.70 -1.60 -6.62
C LEU A 74 -5.00 -3.05 -6.22
N ALA A 75 -6.16 -3.57 -6.62
CA ALA A 75 -6.57 -4.94 -6.36
C ALA A 75 -5.64 -5.94 -7.03
N LEU A 76 -5.28 -5.71 -8.30
CA LEU A 76 -4.35 -6.56 -9.04
C LEU A 76 -2.96 -6.57 -8.38
N ALA A 77 -2.43 -5.41 -8.00
CA ALA A 77 -1.15 -5.31 -7.29
C ALA A 77 -1.19 -6.06 -5.95
N THR A 78 -2.30 -5.97 -5.22
CA THR A 78 -2.50 -6.68 -3.95
C THR A 78 -2.58 -8.20 -4.16
N VAL A 79 -3.30 -8.66 -5.17
CA VAL A 79 -3.41 -10.09 -5.52
C VAL A 79 -2.06 -10.64 -5.96
N ILE A 80 -1.28 -9.90 -6.75
CA ILE A 80 0.07 -10.31 -7.15
C ILE A 80 0.98 -10.42 -5.93
N TRP A 81 0.93 -9.46 -5.01
CA TRP A 81 1.72 -9.48 -3.78
C TRP A 81 1.37 -10.69 -2.90
N LEU A 82 0.07 -10.94 -2.70
CA LEU A 82 -0.41 -12.07 -1.91
C LEU A 82 -0.09 -13.41 -2.58
N GLY A 83 -0.21 -13.50 -3.91
CA GLY A 83 0.15 -14.69 -4.67
C GLY A 83 1.65 -14.97 -4.63
N ALA A 84 2.50 -13.95 -4.74
CA ALA A 84 3.94 -14.09 -4.58
C ALA A 84 4.31 -14.53 -3.15
N LEU A 85 3.70 -13.92 -2.13
CA LEU A 85 3.90 -14.30 -0.73
C LEU A 85 3.46 -15.75 -0.48
N TYR A 86 2.29 -16.14 -0.99
CA TYR A 86 1.78 -17.51 -0.91
C TYR A 86 2.69 -18.48 -1.66
N GLY A 87 3.18 -18.13 -2.84
CA GLY A 87 4.12 -18.96 -3.60
C GLY A 87 5.44 -19.16 -2.87
N ILE A 88 6.00 -18.10 -2.28
CA ILE A 88 7.20 -18.20 -1.43
C ILE A 88 6.92 -19.07 -0.20
N ALA A 89 5.78 -18.89 0.47
CA ALA A 89 5.38 -19.69 1.61
C ALA A 89 5.18 -21.16 1.21
N ALA A 90 4.49 -21.44 0.10
CA ALA A 90 4.25 -22.77 -0.43
C ALA A 90 5.54 -23.46 -0.89
N LEU A 91 6.48 -22.72 -1.49
CA LEU A 91 7.82 -23.24 -1.80
C LEU A 91 8.63 -23.51 -0.53
N SER A 92 8.51 -22.67 0.50
CA SER A 92 9.16 -22.90 1.79
C SER A 92 8.55 -24.06 2.59
N MET A 93 7.25 -24.32 2.43
CA MET A 93 6.52 -25.45 3.03
C MET A 93 6.67 -26.74 2.21
N GLY A 94 6.79 -26.63 0.89
CA GLY A 94 7.11 -27.75 -0.02
C GLY A 94 8.59 -28.14 0.02
N ALA A 95 9.45 -27.32 0.63
CA ALA A 95 10.85 -27.61 0.94
C ALA A 95 11.05 -28.18 2.34
N ASP A 96 10.01 -28.75 2.97
CA ASP A 96 10.15 -29.61 4.14
C ASP A 96 10.06 -31.10 3.76
N PRO A 97 11.16 -31.75 3.39
CA PRO A 97 11.24 -33.20 3.21
C PRO A 97 11.48 -33.93 4.55
N ARG A 98 11.13 -33.36 5.72
CA ARG A 98 11.35 -34.02 7.01
C ARG A 98 10.13 -33.96 7.94
N GLY A 99 9.33 -35.01 7.85
CA GLY A 99 8.50 -35.48 8.95
C GLY A 99 7.09 -35.82 8.51
N TRP A 100 6.88 -37.04 8.01
CA TRP A 100 6.56 -38.22 8.81
C TRP A 100 7.22 -39.46 8.20
#